data_AF-A0A060XAU5-F1
#
_entry.id   AF-A0A060XAU5-F1
#
_cell.length_a   1.000
_cell.length_b   1.000
_cell.length_c   1.000
_cell.angle_alpha   90.00
_cell.angle_beta   90.00
_cell.angle_gamma   90.00
#
_symmetry.space_group_name_H-M   'P 1'
#
loop_
_entity.id
_entity.type
_entity.pdbx_description
1 polymer ?
#
loop_
_entity_poly.entity_id
_entity_poly.type
_entity_poly.pdbx_seq_one_letter_code
_entity_poly.pdbx_strand_id
1 'polypeptide(L)'
;MRTVRNQPRTTRGDLVNDLKAAGTIVTKKTIGNTLRREGLKSCSARKVPELKKVHIHGHLQFANEHLNDSEDNWVKVLSSDETKMEVFGINSARRVWRRRNAAYDPKNTIPTI
;
A
#
# COMPACT_ATOMS: atom_id res chain seq x y z
N MET A 1 -7.70 -9.52 -16.75
CA MET A 1 -7.81 -8.45 -15.72
C MET A 1 -7.94 -8.96 -14.29
N ARG A 2 -8.59 -10.12 -14.06
CA ARG A 2 -8.65 -10.76 -12.73
C ARG A 2 -7.26 -10.94 -12.10
N THR A 3 -6.25 -11.29 -12.88
CA THR A 3 -4.84 -11.45 -12.45
C THR A 3 -4.31 -10.21 -11.74
N VAL A 4 -4.47 -9.02 -12.32
CA VAL A 4 -4.00 -7.74 -11.73
C VAL A 4 -4.77 -7.36 -10.47
N ARG A 5 -6.03 -7.79 -10.34
CA ARG A 5 -6.82 -7.53 -9.12
C ARG A 5 -6.35 -8.39 -7.94
N ASN A 6 -5.92 -9.62 -8.22
CA ASN A 6 -5.39 -10.56 -7.22
C ASN A 6 -3.92 -10.29 -6.91
N GLN A 7 -3.15 -9.91 -7.91
CA GLN A 7 -1.73 -9.57 -7.82
C GLN A 7 -1.52 -8.13 -8.33
N PRO A 8 -1.75 -7.11 -7.48
CA PRO A 8 -1.68 -5.70 -7.92
C PRO A 8 -0.27 -5.26 -8.29
N ARG A 9 0.76 -6.06 -7.99
CA ARG A 9 2.17 -5.80 -8.32
C ARG A 9 2.59 -6.30 -9.69
N THR A 10 1.71 -7.01 -10.42
CA THR A 10 2.02 -7.50 -11.76
C THR A 10 2.39 -6.35 -12.68
N THR A 11 3.51 -6.47 -13.37
CA THR A 11 3.98 -5.45 -14.30
C THR A 11 3.25 -5.56 -15.64
N ARG A 12 3.29 -4.49 -16.43
CA ARG A 12 2.80 -4.57 -17.82
C ARG A 12 3.61 -5.56 -18.66
N GLY A 13 4.87 -5.82 -18.30
CA GLY A 13 5.73 -6.78 -19.01
C GLY A 13 5.26 -8.20 -18.78
N ASP A 14 4.99 -8.55 -17.52
CA ASP A 14 4.48 -9.87 -17.14
C ASP A 14 3.18 -10.17 -17.88
N LEU A 15 2.25 -9.22 -17.92
CA LEU A 15 0.98 -9.38 -18.65
C LEU A 15 1.17 -9.54 -20.17
N VAL A 16 2.19 -8.90 -20.77
CA VAL A 16 2.51 -9.12 -22.19
C VAL A 16 3.02 -10.55 -22.40
N ASN A 17 3.89 -11.03 -21.50
CA ASN A 17 4.47 -12.36 -21.59
C ASN A 17 3.41 -13.45 -21.40
N ASP A 18 2.52 -13.30 -20.43
CA ASP A 18 1.40 -14.22 -20.17
C ASP A 18 0.46 -14.33 -21.39
N LEU A 19 0.12 -13.20 -22.00
CA LEU A 19 -0.74 -13.17 -23.18
C LEU A 19 -0.04 -13.77 -24.39
N LYS A 20 1.26 -13.50 -24.56
CA LYS A 20 2.08 -14.10 -25.62
C LYS A 20 2.14 -15.62 -25.49
N ALA A 21 2.27 -16.15 -24.27
CA ALA A 21 2.23 -17.58 -24.00
C ALA A 21 0.86 -18.21 -24.35
N ALA A 22 -0.23 -17.45 -24.19
CA ALA A 22 -1.57 -17.84 -24.63
C ALA A 22 -1.82 -17.62 -26.14
N GLY A 23 -0.78 -17.33 -26.94
CA GLY A 23 -0.89 -17.11 -28.39
C GLY A 23 -1.40 -15.72 -28.80
N THR A 24 -1.60 -14.80 -27.85
CA THR A 24 -2.09 -13.45 -28.14
C THR A 24 -0.95 -12.43 -28.03
N ILE A 25 -0.61 -11.79 -29.14
CA ILE A 25 0.43 -10.75 -29.16
C ILE A 25 -0.21 -9.39 -28.90
N VAL A 26 0.13 -8.76 -27.78
CA VAL A 26 -0.32 -7.40 -27.43
C VAL A 26 0.86 -6.51 -27.05
N THR A 27 0.67 -5.20 -27.22
CA THR A 27 1.66 -4.22 -26.77
C THR A 27 1.43 -3.80 -25.32
N LYS A 28 2.49 -3.35 -24.63
CA LYS A 28 2.40 -2.75 -23.29
C LYS A 28 1.42 -1.55 -23.24
N LYS A 29 1.26 -0.82 -24.35
CA LYS A 29 0.34 0.32 -24.47
C LYS A 29 -1.11 -0.16 -24.46
N THR A 30 -1.43 -1.21 -25.22
CA THR A 30 -2.76 -1.84 -25.25
C THR A 30 -3.18 -2.31 -23.85
N ILE A 31 -2.27 -2.97 -23.12
CA ILE A 31 -2.51 -3.41 -21.74
C ILE A 31 -2.76 -2.21 -20.82
N GLY A 32 -1.91 -1.18 -20.90
CA GLY A 32 -2.06 0.04 -20.10
C GLY A 32 -3.39 0.76 -20.32
N ASN A 33 -3.83 0.88 -21.57
CA ASN A 33 -5.12 1.49 -21.91
C ASN A 33 -6.29 0.66 -21.37
N THR A 34 -6.21 -0.66 -21.52
CA THR A 34 -7.22 -1.59 -21.00
C THR A 34 -7.32 -1.51 -19.47
N LEU A 35 -6.18 -1.42 -18.76
CA LEU A 35 -6.14 -1.29 -17.30
C LEU A 35 -6.81 0.01 -16.83
N ARG A 36 -6.55 1.11 -17.53
CA ARG A 36 -7.17 2.41 -17.22
C ARG A 36 -8.67 2.40 -17.47
N ARG A 37 -9.12 1.76 -18.56
CA ARG A 37 -10.55 1.58 -18.86
C ARG A 37 -11.30 0.80 -17.78
N GLU A 38 -10.61 -0.15 -17.12
CA GLU A 38 -11.13 -0.91 -15.97
C GLU A 38 -11.07 -0.15 -14.62
N GLY A 39 -10.62 1.11 -14.65
CA GLY A 39 -10.48 1.97 -13.47
C GLY A 39 -9.21 1.71 -12.64
N LEU A 40 -8.26 0.92 -13.16
CA LEU A 40 -6.99 0.65 -12.46
C LEU A 40 -5.95 1.71 -12.81
N LYS A 41 -5.31 2.25 -11.77
CA LYS A 41 -4.20 3.20 -11.90
C LYS A 41 -2.95 2.65 -11.22
N SER A 42 -1.80 2.89 -11.84
CA SER A 42 -0.51 2.58 -11.24
C SER A 42 -0.17 3.65 -10.21
N CYS A 43 -0.10 3.25 -8.95
CA CYS A 43 0.16 4.14 -7.82
C CYS A 43 1.32 3.57 -6.99
N SER A 44 2.01 4.42 -6.23
CA SER A 44 2.93 3.94 -5.20
C SER A 44 2.14 3.24 -4.08
N ALA A 45 2.63 2.08 -3.64
CA ALA A 45 2.10 1.37 -2.50
C ALA A 45 2.43 2.12 -1.21
N ARG A 46 1.50 2.16 -0.25
CA ARG A 46 1.73 2.79 1.06
C ARG A 46 2.49 1.81 1.95
N LYS A 47 3.51 2.29 2.66
CA LYS A 47 4.13 1.57 3.77
C LYS A 47 3.18 1.67 4.97
N VAL A 48 2.78 0.54 5.53
CA VAL A 48 1.85 0.47 6.65
C VAL A 48 2.36 -0.59 7.62
N PRO A 49 2.43 -0.31 8.93
CA PRO A 49 2.80 -1.34 9.90
C PRO A 49 1.79 -2.49 9.85
N GLU A 50 2.28 -3.72 9.99
CA GLU A 50 1.40 -4.87 10.04
C GLU A 50 0.75 -4.97 11.43
N LEU A 51 -0.56 -4.70 11.49
CA LEU A 51 -1.31 -4.71 12.74
C LEU A 51 -2.01 -6.04 12.94
N LYS A 52 -1.64 -6.73 14.03
CA LYS A 52 -2.40 -7.89 14.53
C LYS A 52 -3.67 -7.42 15.23
N LYS A 53 -4.65 -8.32 15.38
CA LYS A 53 -5.91 -8.02 16.09
C LYS A 53 -5.69 -7.44 17.50
N VAL A 54 -4.68 -7.93 18.21
CA VAL A 54 -4.31 -7.44 19.55
C VAL A 54 -3.85 -5.98 19.50
N HIS A 55 -3.03 -5.60 18.50
CA HIS A 55 -2.58 -4.22 18.33
C HIS A 55 -3.75 -3.29 18.00
N ILE A 56 -4.65 -3.73 17.10
CA ILE A 56 -5.85 -2.96 16.74
C ILE A 56 -6.71 -2.69 17.98
N HIS A 57 -6.93 -3.72 18.82
CA HIS A 57 -7.70 -3.57 20.05
C HIS A 57 -7.03 -2.62 21.03
N GLY A 58 -5.73 -2.80 21.31
CA GLY A 58 -4.99 -1.93 22.22
C GLY A 58 -4.95 -0.47 21.75
N HIS A 59 -4.73 -0.24 20.45
CA HIS A 59 -4.75 1.12 19.89
C HIS A 59 -6.14 1.76 19.99
N LEU A 60 -7.21 1.00 19.73
CA LEU A 60 -8.58 1.50 19.84
C LEU A 60 -8.95 1.82 21.29
N GLN A 61 -8.57 0.95 22.23
CA GLN A 61 -8.79 1.18 23.65
C GLN A 61 -8.06 2.44 24.11
N PHE A 62 -6.75 2.56 23.83
CA PHE A 62 -5.96 3.73 24.17
C PHE A 62 -6.56 5.02 23.60
N ALA A 63 -6.95 5.01 22.31
CA ALA A 63 -7.56 6.16 21.65
C ALA A 63 -8.90 6.57 22.28
N ASN A 64 -9.72 5.61 22.71
CA ASN A 64 -10.99 5.90 23.37
C ASN A 64 -10.80 6.45 24.80
N GLU A 65 -9.85 5.89 25.56
CA GLU A 65 -9.54 6.33 26.92
C GLU A 65 -9.05 7.79 26.94
N HIS A 66 -8.21 8.18 25.98
CA HIS A 66 -7.59 9.49 25.92
C HIS A 66 -8.28 10.46 24.94
N LEU A 67 -9.46 10.11 24.41
CA LEU A 67 -10.19 10.90 23.41
C LEU A 67 -10.57 12.30 23.92
N ASN A 68 -10.90 12.39 25.22
CA ASN A 68 -11.37 13.61 25.88
C ASN A 68 -10.32 14.23 26.80
N ASP A 69 -9.06 13.78 26.72
CA ASP A 69 -7.99 14.36 27.51
C ASP A 69 -7.74 15.81 27.11
N SER A 70 -7.53 16.67 28.10
CA SER A 70 -7.19 18.06 27.87
C SER A 70 -5.73 18.20 27.41
N GLU A 71 -5.42 19.35 26.80
CA GLU A 71 -4.05 19.68 26.40
C GLU A 71 -3.07 19.63 27.58
N ASP A 72 -3.51 20.04 28.78
CA ASP A 72 -2.71 19.99 30.02
C ASP A 72 -2.25 18.57 30.40
N ASN A 73 -2.98 17.54 29.98
CA ASN A 73 -2.57 16.14 30.19
C ASN A 73 -1.41 15.80 29.27
N TRP A 74 -1.46 16.24 28.01
CA TRP A 74 -0.43 15.96 27.00
C TRP A 74 0.87 16.74 27.21
N VAL A 75 0.80 17.96 27.77
CA VAL A 75 2.00 18.77 28.09
C VAL A 75 2.91 18.07 29.10
N LYS A 76 2.35 17.20 29.95
CA LYS A 76 3.12 16.44 30.95
C LYS A 76 3.78 15.19 30.36
N VAL A 77 3.44 14.81 29.13
CA VAL A 77 3.94 13.60 28.48
C VAL A 77 5.27 13.89 27.79
N LEU A 78 6.35 13.26 28.27
CA LEU A 78 7.62 13.23 27.55
C LEU A 78 7.60 12.07 26.55
N SER A 79 7.67 12.38 25.25
CA SER A 79 7.74 11.37 24.19
C SER A 79 9.20 11.05 23.84
N SER A 80 9.54 9.77 23.69
CA SER A 80 10.85 9.30 23.23
C SER A 80 10.67 8.27 22.12
N ASP A 81 11.45 8.38 21.06
CA ASP A 81 11.55 7.39 19.98
C ASP A 81 12.94 7.44 19.34
N GLU A 82 13.34 6.37 18.67
CA GLU A 82 14.58 6.29 17.92
C GLU A 82 14.29 6.26 16.42
N THR A 83 15.02 7.05 15.63
CA THR A 83 14.86 7.04 14.16
C THR A 83 16.18 6.77 13.46
N LYS A 84 16.14 5.89 12.44
CA LYS A 84 17.29 5.61 11.60
C LYS A 84 17.38 6.65 10.47
N MET A 85 18.47 7.40 10.43
CA MET A 85 18.75 8.35 9.33
C MET A 85 19.75 7.73 8.35
N GLU A 86 19.31 7.44 7.12
CA GLU A 86 20.17 6.92 6.05
C GLU A 86 20.45 8.00 5.00
N VAL A 87 21.73 8.29 4.72
CA VAL A 87 22.15 9.31 3.73
C VAL A 87 21.83 8.88 2.29
N PHE A 88 21.86 7.58 2.00
CA PHE A 88 21.58 7.02 0.66
C PHE A 88 20.54 5.89 0.72
N GLY A 89 19.46 6.10 1.46
CA GLY A 89 18.38 5.12 1.56
C GLY A 89 17.66 4.92 0.22
N ILE A 90 17.67 3.69 -0.31
CA ILE A 90 16.83 3.32 -1.46
C ILE A 90 15.39 3.17 -0.95
N ASN A 91 14.68 4.29 -0.86
CA ASN A 91 13.23 4.31 -0.65
C ASN A 91 12.51 3.83 -1.92
N SER A 92 12.63 2.53 -2.23
CA SER A 92 12.02 1.95 -3.42
C SER A 92 10.49 1.98 -3.29
N ALA A 93 9.89 3.00 -3.90
CA ALA A 93 8.45 3.09 -4.05
C ALA A 93 7.98 1.96 -4.97
N ARG A 94 7.47 0.86 -4.41
CA ARG A 94 6.87 -0.21 -5.21
C ARG A 94 5.55 0.28 -5.80
N ARG A 95 5.32 0.03 -7.09
CA ARG A 95 4.09 0.39 -7.79
C ARG A 95 3.07 -0.74 -7.67
N VAL A 96 1.81 -0.37 -7.47
CA VAL A 96 0.64 -1.27 -7.47
C VAL A 96 -0.46 -0.72 -8.37
N TRP A 97 -1.16 -1.60 -9.07
CA TRP A 97 -2.38 -1.30 -9.80
C TRP A 97 -3.56 -1.35 -8.85
N ARG A 98 -4.20 -0.21 -8.60
CA ARG A 98 -5.37 -0.15 -7.71
C ARG A 98 -6.43 0.83 -8.21
N ARG A 99 -7.64 0.65 -7.71
CA ARG A 99 -8.73 1.61 -7.87
C ARG A 99 -8.57 2.77 -6.87
N ARG A 100 -9.37 3.82 -7.07
CA ARG A 100 -9.54 4.90 -6.09
C ARG A 100 -10.02 4.29 -4.75
N ASN A 101 -9.59 4.87 -3.63
CA ASN A 101 -9.92 4.46 -2.26
C ASN A 101 -9.45 3.06 -1.81
N ALA A 102 -8.79 2.26 -2.65
CA ALA A 102 -8.23 0.96 -2.27
C ALA A 102 -6.78 1.05 -1.75
N ALA A 103 -6.35 2.20 -1.21
CA ALA A 103 -4.95 2.45 -0.86
C ALA A 103 -4.46 1.64 0.36
N TYR A 104 -5.35 1.35 1.29
CA TYR A 104 -5.07 0.64 2.55
C TYR A 104 -5.53 -0.82 2.55
N ASP A 105 -6.02 -1.32 1.40
CA ASP A 105 -6.25 -2.76 1.24
C ASP A 105 -4.90 -3.48 1.40
N PRO A 106 -4.78 -4.51 2.27
CA PRO A 106 -3.52 -5.20 2.56
C PRO A 106 -2.73 -5.65 1.32
N LYS A 107 -3.40 -6.00 0.21
CA LYS A 107 -2.71 -6.39 -1.04
C LYS A 107 -2.00 -5.22 -1.74
N ASN A 108 -2.39 -3.98 -1.45
CA ASN A 108 -1.90 -2.74 -2.05
C ASN A 108 -0.88 -1.99 -1.17
N THR A 109 -0.62 -2.46 0.05
CA THR A 109 0.34 -1.86 0.98
C THR A 109 1.65 -2.64 0.98
N ILE A 110 2.70 -2.06 1.57
CA ILE A 110 3.95 -2.76 1.90
C ILE A 110 3.99 -2.80 3.42
N PRO A 111 4.10 -3.98 4.04
CA PRO A 111 4.28 -4.05 5.49
C PRO A 111 5.59 -3.36 5.84
N THR A 112 5.51 -2.42 6.78
CA THR A 112 6.69 -1.96 7.52
C THR A 112 6.90 -3.00 8.62
N ILE A 113 7.94 -3.84 8.48
CA ILE A 113 8.49 -4.63 9.58
C ILE A 113 9.24 -3.66 10.48
#